data_AF-A0AA38P5R8-F1
#
_entry.id   AF-A0AA38P5R8-F1
#
_cell.length_a   1.000
_cell.length_b   1.000
_cell.length_c   1.000
_cell.angle_alpha   90.00
_cell.angle_beta   90.00
_cell.angle_gamma   90.00
#
_symmetry.space_group_name_H-M   'P 1'
#
loop_
_entity.id
_entity.type
_entity.pdbx_description
1 polymer ?
#
loop_
_entity_poly.entity_id
_entity_poly.type
_entity_poly.pdbx_seq_one_letter_code
_entity_poly.pdbx_strand_id
1 'polypeptide(L)'
;SHTVEIAWTPSHTGIKGNEKADHLAKKGAEQANETIWKRSRSNALRMNKTKTEIAWKKEWDKQSVNGRFAIANRFPPSLKPTERFKSLRRELFGRVTQCRTGHAF
;
A
#
# COMPACT_ATOMS: atom_id res chain seq x y z
N SER A 1 5.61 -47.97 -6.60
CA SER A 1 5.73 -47.00 -7.70
C SER A 1 4.37 -46.41 -7.96
N HIS A 2 4.22 -45.09 -8.02
CA HIS A 2 2.94 -44.45 -8.35
C HIS A 2 3.03 -43.93 -9.79
N THR A 3 2.17 -44.44 -10.65
CA THR A 3 2.13 -44.09 -12.07
C THR A 3 0.80 -43.39 -12.36
N VAL A 4 0.84 -42.30 -13.12
CA VAL A 4 -0.35 -41.55 -13.55
C VAL A 4 -0.39 -41.56 -15.06
N GLU A 5 -1.54 -41.92 -15.62
CA GLU A 5 -1.80 -41.83 -17.05
C GLU A 5 -2.59 -40.55 -17.35
N ILE A 6 -2.17 -39.85 -18.40
CA ILE A 6 -2.81 -38.62 -18.88
C ILE A 6 -3.38 -38.91 -20.26
N ALA A 7 -4.67 -38.60 -20.45
CA ALA A 7 -5.35 -38.75 -21.72
C ALA A 7 -6.12 -37.48 -22.07
N TRP A 8 -6.25 -37.21 -23.37
CA TRP A 8 -7.08 -36.14 -23.89
C TRP A 8 -8.49 -36.65 -24.19
N THR A 9 -9.49 -35.79 -24.00
CA THR A 9 -10.89 -36.09 -24.31
C THR A 9 -11.55 -34.87 -24.94
N PRO A 10 -12.31 -35.03 -26.04
CA PRO A 10 -13.06 -33.93 -26.64
C PRO A 10 -14.24 -33.52 -25.74
N SER A 11 -14.53 -32.22 -25.70
CA SER A 11 -15.70 -31.70 -25.00
C SER A 11 -17.01 -32.16 -25.67
N HIS A 12 -18.10 -32.20 -24.90
CA HIS A 12 -19.45 -32.55 -25.37
C HIS A 12 -19.61 -33.96 -25.98
N THR A 13 -18.85 -34.92 -25.47
CA THR A 13 -18.86 -36.32 -25.94
C THR A 13 -19.77 -37.25 -25.13
N GLY A 14 -20.56 -36.75 -24.18
CA GLY A 14 -21.40 -37.61 -23.32
C GLY A 14 -20.65 -38.27 -22.15
N ILE A 15 -19.35 -37.99 -22.00
CA ILE A 15 -18.55 -38.60 -20.93
C ILE A 15 -18.87 -37.88 -19.62
N LYS A 16 -19.71 -38.54 -18.80
CA LYS A 16 -20.23 -38.04 -17.53
C LYS A 16 -19.17 -37.38 -16.63
N GLY A 17 -17.96 -37.95 -16.57
CA GLY A 17 -16.85 -37.40 -15.77
C GLY A 17 -16.33 -36.07 -16.32
N ASN A 18 -16.11 -36.00 -17.64
CA ASN A 18 -15.66 -34.80 -18.34
C ASN A 18 -16.72 -33.70 -18.30
N GLU A 19 -17.99 -34.04 -18.53
CA GLU A 19 -19.10 -33.09 -18.46
C GLU A 19 -19.29 -32.51 -17.06
N LYS A 20 -19.13 -33.34 -16.02
CA LYS A 20 -19.17 -32.88 -14.64
C LYS A 20 -17.99 -31.94 -14.34
N ALA A 21 -16.80 -32.24 -14.85
CA ALA A 21 -15.64 -31.37 -14.71
C ALA A 21 -15.86 -30.01 -15.40
N ASP A 22 -16.32 -30.01 -16.65
CA ASP A 22 -16.65 -28.81 -17.43
C ASP A 22 -17.73 -27.96 -16.73
N HIS A 23 -18.81 -28.60 -16.24
CA HIS A 23 -19.87 -27.93 -15.50
C HIS A 23 -19.35 -27.27 -14.21
N LEU A 24 -18.51 -27.97 -13.44
CA LEU A 24 -17.93 -27.43 -12.21
C LEU A 24 -16.96 -26.27 -12.50
N ALA A 25 -16.15 -26.38 -13.55
CA ALA A 25 -15.25 -25.32 -13.99
C ALA A 25 -16.02 -24.06 -14.39
N LYS A 26 -17.10 -24.22 -15.19
CA LYS A 26 -17.97 -23.11 -15.60
C LYS A 26 -18.65 -22.45 -14.40
N LYS A 27 -19.19 -23.25 -13.48
CA LYS A 27 -19.79 -22.75 -12.24
C LYS A 27 -18.78 -21.97 -11.39
N GLY A 28 -17.54 -22.44 -11.29
CA GLY A 28 -16.46 -21.75 -10.59
C GLY A 28 -16.02 -20.45 -11.28
N ALA A 29 -16.07 -20.39 -12.61
CA ALA A 29 -15.79 -19.17 -13.37
C ALA A 29 -16.90 -18.12 -13.24
N GLU A 30 -18.16 -18.55 -13.18
CA GLU A 30 -19.34 -17.69 -12.97
C GLU A 30 -19.49 -17.24 -11.52
N GLN A 31 -18.90 -17.97 -10.58
CA GLN A 31 -18.89 -17.61 -9.18
C GLN A 31 -18.04 -16.35 -9.00
N ALA A 32 -18.70 -15.20 -8.98
CA ALA A 32 -18.09 -13.91 -8.71
C ALA A 32 -17.35 -13.99 -7.38
N ASN A 33 -16.02 -14.10 -7.44
CA ASN A 33 -15.14 -13.87 -6.30
C ASN A 33 -15.15 -12.37 -6.01
N GLU A 34 -16.29 -11.86 -5.53
CA GLU A 34 -16.51 -10.43 -5.28
C GLU A 34 -15.51 -9.85 -4.28
N THR A 35 -14.91 -10.72 -3.47
CA THR A 35 -14.03 -10.37 -2.35
C THR A 35 -12.54 -10.44 -2.69
N ILE A 36 -12.09 -11.28 -3.62
CA ILE A 36 -10.64 -11.56 -3.78
C ILE A 36 -9.94 -10.53 -4.69
N TRP A 37 -10.63 -9.98 -5.70
CA TRP A 37 -9.95 -9.26 -6.80
C TRP A 37 -10.17 -7.75 -6.86
N LYS A 38 -10.97 -7.13 -5.99
CA LYS A 38 -11.30 -5.70 -6.17
C LYS A 38 -10.16 -4.73 -5.86
N ARG A 39 -9.02 -5.18 -5.31
CA ARG A 39 -7.86 -4.31 -5.05
C ARG A 39 -6.55 -5.03 -5.33
N SER A 40 -5.84 -4.57 -6.35
CA SER A 40 -4.43 -4.93 -6.51
C SER A 40 -3.64 -4.62 -5.23
N ARG A 41 -2.55 -5.37 -4.98
CA ARG A 41 -1.63 -5.10 -3.87
C ARG A 41 -1.18 -3.64 -3.84
N SER A 42 -0.90 -3.04 -5.00
CA SER A 42 -0.52 -1.63 -5.11
C SER A 42 -1.64 -0.69 -4.64
N ASN A 43 -2.89 -0.98 -4.98
CA ASN A 43 -4.03 -0.19 -4.50
C ASN A 43 -4.19 -0.32 -2.98
N ALA A 44 -4.07 -1.52 -2.43
CA ALA A 44 -4.14 -1.75 -0.99
C ALA A 44 -3.04 -0.98 -0.23
N LEU A 45 -1.79 -1.05 -0.70
CA LEU A 45 -0.67 -0.31 -0.12
C LEU A 45 -0.88 1.21 -0.18
N ARG A 46 -1.35 1.72 -1.33
CA ARG A 46 -1.68 3.14 -1.48
C ARG A 46 -2.75 3.57 -0.49
N MET A 47 -3.84 2.82 -0.37
CA MET A 47 -4.92 3.13 0.55
C MET A 47 -4.45 3.13 2.00
N ASN A 48 -3.64 2.15 2.41
CA ASN A 48 -3.08 2.11 3.76
C ASN A 48 -2.19 3.33 4.03
N LYS A 49 -1.30 3.68 3.09
CA LYS A 49 -0.47 4.88 3.19
C LYS A 49 -1.31 6.15 3.37
N THR A 50 -2.36 6.33 2.55
CA THR A 50 -3.25 7.49 2.66
C THR A 50 -3.99 7.52 4.00
N LYS A 51 -4.50 6.39 4.48
CA LYS A 51 -5.15 6.30 5.80
C LYS A 51 -4.20 6.67 6.93
N THR A 52 -2.97 6.15 6.91
CA THR A 52 -1.95 6.46 7.91
C THR A 52 -1.59 7.94 7.89
N GLU A 53 -1.42 8.55 6.71
CA GLU A 53 -1.10 9.98 6.58
C GLU A 53 -2.23 10.88 7.12
N ILE A 54 -3.50 10.52 6.84
CA ILE A 54 -4.66 11.24 7.39
C ILE A 54 -4.70 11.13 8.92
N ALA A 55 -4.52 9.92 9.46
CA ALA A 55 -4.53 9.70 10.90
C ALA A 55 -3.41 10.49 11.60
N TRP A 56 -2.21 10.51 11.01
CA TRP A 56 -1.08 11.27 11.53
C TRP A 56 -1.33 12.77 11.55
N LYS A 57 -1.86 13.34 10.45
CA LYS A 57 -2.21 14.77 10.38
C LYS A 57 -3.27 15.14 11.43
N LYS A 58 -4.31 14.31 11.59
CA LYS A 58 -5.33 14.51 12.62
C LYS A 58 -4.74 14.52 14.03
N GLU A 59 -3.75 13.66 14.28
CA GLU A 59 -3.10 13.62 15.60
C GLU A 59 -2.20 14.84 15.82
N TRP A 60 -1.46 15.26 14.80
CA TRP A 60 -0.66 16.47 14.83
C TRP A 60 -1.50 17.72 15.13
N ASP A 61 -2.66 17.86 14.50
CA ASP A 61 -3.53 19.03 14.68
C ASP A 61 -4.10 19.13 16.11
N LYS A 62 -4.15 18.01 16.85
CA LYS A 62 -4.58 18.02 18.27
C LYS A 62 -3.46 18.44 19.22
N GLN A 63 -2.20 18.38 18.80
CA GLN A 63 -1.09 18.68 19.70
C GLN A 63 -0.96 20.19 19.90
N SER A 64 -0.89 20.61 21.17
CA SER A 64 -0.54 21.98 21.51
C SER A 64 0.88 22.28 21.02
N VAL A 65 1.04 23.33 20.22
CA VAL A 65 2.33 23.73 19.64
C VAL A 65 3.21 24.35 20.72
N ASN A 66 3.88 23.50 21.51
CA ASN A 66 4.71 23.88 22.65
C ASN A 66 6.18 23.49 22.43
N GLY A 67 7.09 24.13 23.17
CA GLY A 67 8.52 23.82 23.18
C GLY A 67 9.37 24.63 22.18
N ARG A 68 10.67 24.33 22.16
CA ARG A 68 11.71 25.13 21.47
C ARG A 68 11.47 25.33 19.96
N PHE A 69 10.76 24.38 19.32
CA PHE A 69 10.47 24.41 17.89
C PHE A 69 9.01 24.78 17.57
N ALA A 70 8.22 25.20 18.55
CA ALA A 70 6.83 25.61 18.36
C ALA A 70 6.65 26.63 17.22
N ILE A 71 7.53 27.62 17.15
CA ILE A 71 7.53 28.66 16.10
C ILE A 71 7.71 28.06 14.69
N ALA A 72 8.45 26.96 14.57
CA ALA A 72 8.70 26.27 13.30
C ALA A 72 7.64 25.20 12.96
N ASN A 73 6.88 24.73 13.95
CA ASN A 73 5.86 23.68 13.82
C ASN A 73 4.49 24.22 13.38
N ARG A 74 4.49 25.19 12.44
CA ARG A 74 3.26 25.82 11.92
C ARG A 74 2.67 25.12 10.69
N PHE A 75 3.39 24.14 10.15
CA PHE A 75 2.97 23.39 8.97
C PHE A 75 2.53 21.99 9.36
N PRO A 76 1.52 21.42 8.69
CA PRO A 76 1.18 20.02 8.85
C PRO A 76 2.38 19.12 8.59
N PRO A 77 2.44 17.95 9.24
CA PRO A 77 3.55 17.04 9.10
C PRO A 77 3.60 16.48 7.68
N SER A 78 4.82 16.31 7.17
CA SER A 78 5.08 15.83 5.82
C SER A 78 6.30 14.93 5.81
N LEU A 79 6.25 13.85 5.02
CA LEU A 79 7.40 12.98 4.74
C LEU A 79 8.39 13.62 3.75
N LYS A 80 7.99 14.71 3.09
CA LYS A 80 8.82 15.44 2.13
C LYS A 80 9.28 16.75 2.75
N PRO A 81 10.57 17.11 2.60
CA PRO A 81 11.02 18.44 2.95
C PRO A 81 10.30 19.50 2.12
N THR A 82 10.13 20.69 2.68
CA THR A 82 9.56 21.84 1.97
C THR A 82 10.50 22.30 0.86
N GLU A 83 9.99 22.96 -0.17
CA GLU A 83 10.83 23.50 -1.26
C GLU A 83 11.88 24.49 -0.73
N ARG A 84 11.51 25.31 0.26
CA ARG A 84 12.45 26.19 0.96
C ARG A 84 13.60 25.44 1.64
N PHE A 85 13.34 24.24 2.15
CA PHE A 85 14.38 23.41 2.76
C PHE A 85 15.28 22.77 1.69
N LYS A 86 14.72 22.37 0.55
CA LYS A 86 15.47 21.80 -0.57
C LYS A 86 16.35 22.83 -1.29
N SER A 87 15.94 24.10 -1.32
CA SER A 87 16.72 25.18 -1.94
C SER A 87 17.90 25.66 -1.08
N LEU A 88 18.07 25.14 0.14
CA LEU A 88 19.21 25.46 0.99
C LEU A 88 20.52 24.97 0.36
N ARG A 89 21.58 25.77 0.49
CA ARG A 89 22.94 25.29 0.23
C ARG A 89 23.23 24.07 1.11
N ARG A 90 23.97 23.09 0.58
CA ARG A 90 24.27 21.81 1.25
C ARG A 90 24.76 21.97 2.68
N GLU A 91 25.62 22.96 2.93
CA GLU A 91 26.12 23.27 4.27
C GLU A 91 24.99 23.70 5.22
N LEU A 92 24.14 24.65 4.79
CA LEU A 92 23.00 25.13 5.58
C LEU A 92 21.97 24.03 5.80
N PHE A 93 21.72 23.19 4.80
CA PHE A 93 20.87 22.02 4.93
C PHE A 93 21.35 21.12 6.08
N GLY A 94 22.65 20.81 6.09
CA GLY A 94 23.28 19.99 7.13
C GLY A 94 23.14 20.60 8.52
N ARG A 95 23.50 21.88 8.68
CA ARG A 95 23.41 22.59 9.97
C ARG A 95 21.96 22.69 10.48
N VAL A 96 21.01 23.04 9.63
CA VAL A 96 19.59 23.11 10.04
C VAL A 96 19.08 21.72 10.44
N THR A 97 19.51 20.66 9.75
CA THR A 97 19.16 19.28 10.10
C THR A 97 19.71 18.90 11.47
N GLN A 98 21.00 19.20 11.73
CA GLN A 98 21.65 18.99 13.03
C GLN A 98 20.93 19.76 14.15
N CYS A 99 20.62 21.04 13.93
CA CYS A 99 19.88 21.86 14.91
C CYS A 99 18.49 21.28 15.23
N ARG A 100 17.76 20.78 14.22
CA ARG A 100 16.42 20.21 14.39
C ARG A 100 16.42 18.83 15.06
N THR A 101 17.52 18.09 14.93
CA THR A 101 17.67 16.74 15.51
C THR A 101 18.43 16.74 16.84
N GLY A 102 18.90 17.91 17.30
CA GLY A 102 19.67 18.02 18.54
C GLY A 102 21.12 17.55 18.41
N HIS A 103 21.65 17.48 17.19
CA HIS A 103 23.04 17.09 16.91
C HIS A 103 23.96 18.28 16.59
N ALA A 104 23.46 19.50 16.70
CA ALA A 104 24.30 20.70 16.63
C ALA A 104 24.95 20.91 18.01
N PHE A 105 26.29 20.89 18.03
CA PHE A 105 27.11 21.25 19.19
C PHE A 105 27.22 22.77 19.33
#